data_AF-A0A3P1WM71-F1
#
_entry.id   AF-A0A3P1WM71-F1
#
_cell.length_a   1.000
_cell.length_b   1.000
_cell.length_c   1.000
_cell.angle_alpha   90.00
_cell.angle_beta   90.00
_cell.angle_gamma   90.00
#
_symmetry.space_group_name_H-M   'P 1'
#
loop_
_entity.id
_entity.type
_entity.pdbx_description
1 polymer ?
#
loop_
_entity_poly.entity_id
_entity_poly.type
_entity_poly.pdbx_seq_one_letter_code
_entity_poly.pdbx_strand_id
1 'polypeptide(L)'
;MSQDSAPQRIISKRTDLETARAVAEARLAEPDTRILAVFEDETLVPVYHDNDNIEAVSWTSELARRLIVDFPVHQRGKMAPPPTIVGCGKLASAIATAFDRHCAGPCGPFDVWWVSDTEEWAQEARHATGSCTEIVWRQATMHPADVARAVRSLHDEWEEPSSERGEVGSGLIVVTHDDEEVGATIGARLRQQMPQARIVVVVDQLDDWARTVDPPKPSFGKKTKPWLRRDGGVEAEEPEIYFWSSSLSRWETISRQEWEEDTLTKLWLAELKWAYSARFERTRPGWARYSSLGDDGAPRALDSVLPEMREKEGRERADGLLGAVKNFADAAQGILAAGRFTLNPDNDCDSWIATPDELRAMAERILKTTIPDPAERSKADWLTAIEVASRLPAIMRLAGKNVGREKDYQPILTSQQVAELAPQVHEAYRKINRRMRNPTRSPNPAKRWEELPRFLQRVNREALAGSAINHAMLGLSWSKDGEQARVRNERLDRLAQLEHRRWAMAQAANGRDKHVYLKPWRQLGAAKNNDRAISLAVIAALGKVGIVLRDNSTEPRGCSFLLRKKYR
;
A
#
# COMPACT_ATOMS: atom_id res chain seq x y z
N MET A 1 7.84 -11.17 -37.23
CA MET A 1 7.96 -12.64 -37.09
C MET A 1 7.49 -12.97 -35.69
N SER A 2 6.34 -13.65 -35.58
CA SER A 2 5.77 -14.10 -34.32
C SER A 2 6.74 -15.11 -33.68
N GLN A 3 7.20 -14.86 -32.46
CA GLN A 3 7.82 -15.90 -31.65
C GLN A 3 6.69 -16.87 -31.28
N ASP A 4 6.51 -17.93 -32.06
CA ASP A 4 5.67 -19.06 -31.67
C ASP A 4 6.24 -19.63 -30.37
N SER A 5 5.54 -19.37 -29.27
CA SER A 5 5.85 -19.94 -27.97
C SER A 5 5.66 -21.46 -28.06
N ALA A 6 6.73 -22.21 -27.83
CA ALA A 6 6.64 -23.66 -27.62
C ALA A 6 5.53 -24.00 -26.60
N PRO A 7 4.84 -25.15 -26.75
CA PRO A 7 3.75 -25.54 -25.86
C PRO A 7 4.25 -25.60 -24.40
N GLN A 8 3.57 -24.88 -23.52
CA GLN A 8 3.87 -24.85 -22.08
C GLN A 8 3.14 -26.01 -21.39
N ARG A 9 3.87 -26.88 -20.70
CA ARG A 9 3.33 -27.98 -19.90
C ARG A 9 3.23 -27.57 -18.44
N ILE A 10 2.03 -27.58 -17.87
CA ILE A 10 1.81 -27.25 -16.45
C ILE A 10 1.90 -28.54 -15.62
N ILE A 11 2.70 -28.53 -14.55
CA ILE A 11 2.88 -29.66 -13.64
C ILE A 11 2.57 -29.20 -12.21
N SER A 12 1.56 -29.83 -11.62
CA SER A 12 1.15 -29.67 -10.22
C SER A 12 0.70 -31.04 -9.71
N LYS A 13 1.13 -31.42 -8.51
CA LYS A 13 0.78 -32.66 -7.82
C LYS A 13 0.31 -32.35 -6.41
N ARG A 14 -0.11 -33.39 -5.69
CA ARG A 14 -0.67 -33.27 -4.34
C ARG A 14 0.38 -32.77 -3.34
N THR A 15 1.64 -33.08 -3.57
CA THR A 15 2.75 -32.60 -2.75
C THR A 15 3.85 -32.02 -3.62
N ASP A 16 4.62 -31.12 -3.04
CA ASP A 16 5.77 -30.52 -3.70
C ASP A 16 6.83 -31.54 -4.13
N LEU A 17 7.02 -32.60 -3.35
CA LEU A 17 7.93 -33.68 -3.71
C LEU A 17 7.46 -34.43 -4.96
N GLU A 18 6.16 -34.70 -5.07
CA GLU A 18 5.58 -35.31 -6.26
C GLU A 18 5.66 -34.36 -7.47
N THR A 19 5.42 -33.06 -7.27
CA THR A 19 5.58 -32.05 -8.32
C THR A 19 7.02 -32.03 -8.82
N ALA A 20 7.99 -31.98 -7.91
CA ALA A 20 9.42 -31.97 -8.26
C ALA A 20 9.85 -33.23 -9.03
N ARG A 21 9.37 -34.41 -8.61
CA ARG A 21 9.60 -35.68 -9.32
C ARG A 21 8.99 -35.66 -10.72
N ALA A 22 7.74 -35.21 -10.85
CA ALA A 22 7.06 -35.13 -12.14
C ALA A 22 7.73 -34.14 -13.10
N VAL A 23 8.28 -33.03 -12.58
CA VAL A 23 9.09 -32.08 -13.35
C VAL A 23 10.38 -32.74 -13.83
N ALA A 24 11.08 -33.48 -12.96
CA ALA A 24 12.30 -34.19 -13.33
C ALA A 24 12.05 -35.26 -14.41
N GLU A 25 10.97 -36.05 -14.26
CA GLU A 25 10.55 -37.05 -15.25
C GLU A 25 10.19 -36.42 -16.59
N ALA A 26 9.40 -35.33 -16.58
CA ALA A 26 9.03 -34.61 -17.80
C ALA A 26 10.27 -34.05 -18.53
N ARG A 27 11.25 -33.52 -17.78
CA ARG A 27 12.50 -33.02 -18.34
C ARG A 27 13.35 -34.13 -18.97
N LEU A 28 13.37 -35.32 -18.38
CA LEU A 28 14.10 -36.46 -18.93
C LEU A 28 13.45 -36.97 -20.23
N ALA A 29 12.12 -36.96 -20.29
CA ALA A 29 11.38 -37.41 -21.46
C ALA A 29 11.43 -36.38 -22.61
N GLU A 30 11.32 -35.08 -22.30
CA GLU A 30 11.20 -34.00 -23.26
C GLU A 30 12.03 -32.77 -22.82
N PRO A 31 13.36 -32.76 -23.07
CA PRO A 31 14.27 -31.73 -22.54
C PRO A 31 13.98 -30.29 -22.98
N ASP A 32 13.38 -30.13 -24.16
CA ASP A 32 13.08 -28.82 -24.78
C ASP A 32 11.67 -28.31 -24.45
N THR A 33 10.85 -29.09 -23.75
CA THR A 33 9.49 -28.68 -23.37
C THR A 33 9.56 -27.62 -22.28
N ARG A 34 8.89 -26.49 -22.50
CA ARG A 34 8.72 -25.47 -21.46
C ARG A 34 7.75 -25.97 -20.39
N ILE A 35 8.17 -25.95 -19.13
CA ILE A 35 7.39 -26.43 -18.00
C ILE A 35 7.03 -25.25 -17.09
N LEU A 36 5.78 -25.20 -16.65
CA LEU A 36 5.36 -24.42 -15.49
C LEU A 36 5.14 -25.37 -14.32
N ALA A 37 6.05 -25.35 -13.35
CA ALA A 37 5.94 -26.11 -12.12
C ALA A 37 5.20 -25.29 -11.05
N VAL A 38 4.13 -25.85 -10.49
CA VAL A 38 3.32 -25.19 -9.46
C VAL A 38 3.49 -25.92 -8.13
N PHE A 39 4.16 -25.26 -7.20
CA PHE A 39 4.43 -25.73 -5.84
C PHE A 39 3.49 -25.09 -4.83
N GLU A 40 3.31 -25.74 -3.69
CA GLU A 40 2.72 -25.17 -2.49
C GLU A 40 3.72 -24.21 -1.82
N ASP A 41 4.96 -24.66 -1.60
CA ASP A 41 5.99 -23.91 -0.89
C ASP A 41 6.76 -22.95 -1.82
N GLU A 42 6.82 -21.66 -1.45
CA GLU A 42 7.62 -20.64 -2.16
C GLU A 42 9.12 -20.95 -2.11
N THR A 43 9.60 -21.68 -1.09
CA THR A 43 11.03 -22.02 -0.93
C THR A 43 11.58 -22.94 -2.03
N LEU A 44 10.72 -23.63 -2.77
CA LEU A 44 11.12 -24.48 -3.89
C LEU A 44 11.20 -23.74 -5.21
N VAL A 45 10.57 -22.56 -5.32
CA VAL A 45 10.61 -21.74 -6.54
C VAL A 45 12.06 -21.39 -6.93
N PRO A 46 12.93 -20.93 -6.01
CA PRO A 46 14.30 -20.58 -6.36
C PRO A 46 15.16 -21.72 -6.92
N VAL A 47 14.82 -22.98 -6.58
CA VAL A 47 15.57 -24.17 -7.05
C VAL A 47 15.54 -24.30 -8.58
N TYR A 48 14.53 -23.73 -9.22
CA TYR A 48 14.34 -23.82 -10.68
C TYR A 48 14.75 -22.54 -11.43
N HIS A 49 15.27 -21.51 -10.76
CA HIS A 49 15.61 -20.22 -11.40
C HIS A 49 16.66 -20.34 -12.51
N ASP A 50 17.63 -21.25 -12.37
CA ASP A 50 18.71 -21.44 -13.35
C ASP A 50 18.31 -22.27 -14.58
N ASN A 51 17.01 -22.56 -14.75
CA ASN A 51 16.53 -23.41 -15.83
C ASN A 51 15.64 -22.64 -16.81
N ASP A 52 16.19 -22.32 -17.98
CA ASP A 52 15.52 -21.54 -19.03
C ASP A 52 14.21 -22.16 -19.55
N ASN A 53 14.03 -23.47 -19.35
CA ASN A 53 12.84 -24.21 -19.78
C ASN A 53 11.87 -24.50 -18.64
N ILE A 54 12.18 -24.13 -17.39
CA ILE A 54 11.30 -24.36 -16.24
C ILE A 54 11.00 -23.03 -15.55
N GLU A 55 9.74 -22.65 -15.61
CA GLU A 55 9.20 -21.62 -14.73
C GLU A 55 8.61 -22.31 -13.50
N ALA A 56 8.99 -21.87 -12.30
CA ALA A 56 8.40 -22.35 -11.05
C ALA A 56 7.62 -21.23 -10.36
N VAL A 57 6.46 -21.56 -9.81
CA VAL A 57 5.62 -20.64 -9.04
C VAL A 57 5.05 -21.33 -7.80
N SER A 58 4.74 -20.55 -6.77
CA SER A 58 4.01 -21.02 -5.59
C SER A 58 2.54 -20.60 -5.67
N TRP A 59 1.62 -21.57 -5.56
CA TRP A 59 0.18 -21.28 -5.57
C TRP A 59 -0.26 -20.55 -4.30
N THR A 60 0.33 -20.85 -3.13
CA THR A 60 -0.01 -20.17 -1.87
C THR A 60 0.37 -18.70 -1.93
N SER A 61 1.54 -18.38 -2.50
CA SER A 61 2.01 -17.01 -2.71
C SER A 61 1.17 -16.24 -3.73
N GLU A 62 0.76 -16.91 -4.81
CA GLU A 62 -0.15 -16.33 -5.81
C GLU A 62 -1.53 -16.05 -5.21
N LEU A 63 -2.09 -17.01 -4.49
CA LEU A 63 -3.39 -16.86 -3.84
C LEU A 63 -3.38 -15.75 -2.80
N ALA A 64 -2.34 -15.69 -1.96
CA ALA A 64 -2.15 -14.62 -0.99
C ALA A 64 -2.11 -13.23 -1.65
N ARG A 65 -1.39 -13.09 -2.76
CA ARG A 65 -1.36 -11.83 -3.53
C ARG A 65 -2.74 -11.46 -4.06
N ARG A 66 -3.45 -12.41 -4.66
CA ARG A 66 -4.80 -12.18 -5.18
C ARG A 66 -5.77 -11.77 -4.08
N LEU A 67 -5.71 -12.43 -2.93
CA LEU A 67 -6.52 -12.13 -1.77
C LEU A 67 -6.37 -10.65 -1.36
N ILE A 68 -5.16 -10.11 -1.37
CA ILE A 68 -4.91 -8.71 -0.99
C ILE A 68 -5.42 -7.72 -2.03
N VAL A 69 -5.34 -8.08 -3.32
CA VAL A 69 -5.86 -7.24 -4.41
C VAL A 69 -7.38 -7.19 -4.38
N ASP A 70 -8.02 -8.35 -4.23
CA ASP A 70 -9.49 -8.48 -4.19
C ASP A 70 -10.05 -7.96 -2.86
N PHE A 71 -9.31 -8.16 -1.76
CA PHE A 71 -9.65 -7.73 -0.39
C PHE A 71 -8.56 -6.84 0.18
N PRO A 72 -8.50 -5.56 -0.25
CA PRO A 72 -7.50 -4.64 0.28
C PRO A 72 -7.65 -4.50 1.79
N VAL A 73 -6.51 -4.60 2.49
CA VAL A 73 -6.39 -4.42 3.95
C VAL A 73 -7.04 -3.12 4.38
N HIS A 74 -6.79 -2.07 3.63
CA HIS A 74 -7.35 -0.75 3.85
C HIS A 74 -8.55 -0.53 2.92
N GLN A 75 -9.74 -0.38 3.49
CA GLN A 75 -10.80 0.33 2.80
C GLN A 75 -10.37 1.79 2.66
N ARG A 76 -10.09 2.21 1.44
CA ARG A 76 -9.51 3.52 1.21
C ARG A 76 -10.42 4.63 1.74
N GLY A 77 -9.87 5.53 2.55
CA GLY A 77 -10.68 6.56 3.19
C GLY A 77 -11.50 6.07 4.37
N LYS A 78 -11.23 4.87 4.89
CA LYS A 78 -11.77 4.39 6.17
C LYS A 78 -10.63 3.86 7.05
N MET A 79 -10.72 4.10 8.36
CA MET A 79 -9.81 3.51 9.33
C MET A 79 -10.38 2.16 9.76
N ALA A 80 -9.62 1.09 9.61
CA ALA A 80 -10.04 -0.24 10.03
C ALA A 80 -9.07 -0.81 11.07
N PRO A 81 -9.52 -1.77 11.89
CA PRO A 81 -8.62 -2.60 12.68
C PRO A 81 -7.54 -3.23 11.78
N PRO A 82 -6.33 -3.50 12.32
CA PRO A 82 -5.33 -4.33 11.64
C PRO A 82 -5.95 -5.60 11.04
N PRO A 83 -5.49 -6.04 9.84
CA PRO A 83 -5.98 -7.26 9.25
C PRO A 83 -5.63 -8.43 10.17
N THR A 84 -6.58 -9.35 10.31
CA THR A 84 -6.45 -10.51 11.17
C THR A 84 -6.32 -11.76 10.31
N ILE A 85 -5.25 -12.53 10.51
CA ILE A 85 -5.10 -13.87 9.97
C ILE A 85 -5.49 -14.85 11.07
N VAL A 86 -6.39 -15.77 10.75
CA VAL A 86 -6.83 -16.85 11.62
C VAL A 86 -6.43 -18.16 10.96
N GLY A 87 -5.53 -18.90 11.59
CA GLY A 87 -5.05 -20.15 11.01
C GLY A 87 -3.58 -20.46 11.26
N CYS A 88 -3.15 -21.55 10.65
CA CYS A 88 -1.77 -22.04 10.60
C CYS A 88 -1.46 -22.55 9.17
N GLY A 89 -0.19 -22.85 8.89
CA GLY A 89 0.22 -23.45 7.63
C GLY A 89 0.84 -22.49 6.62
N LYS A 90 1.26 -23.05 5.48
CA LYS A 90 1.99 -22.33 4.41
C LYS A 90 1.18 -21.19 3.80
N LEU A 91 -0.12 -21.38 3.62
CA LEU A 91 -1.00 -20.33 3.11
C LEU A 91 -1.14 -19.15 4.09
N ALA A 92 -1.30 -19.41 5.39
CA ALA A 92 -1.36 -18.37 6.41
C ALA A 92 -0.06 -17.54 6.42
N SER A 93 1.09 -18.23 6.34
CA SER A 93 2.40 -17.59 6.22
C SER A 93 2.52 -16.76 4.93
N ALA A 94 2.10 -17.30 3.79
CA ALA A 94 2.09 -16.58 2.51
C ALA A 94 1.20 -15.32 2.56
N ILE A 95 0.04 -15.37 3.22
CA ILE A 95 -0.84 -14.20 3.42
C ILE A 95 -0.16 -13.15 4.29
N ALA A 96 0.52 -13.56 5.36
CA ALA A 96 1.26 -12.63 6.21
C ALA A 96 2.42 -11.97 5.47
N THR A 97 3.19 -12.73 4.71
CA THR A 97 4.25 -12.23 3.82
C THR A 97 3.69 -11.29 2.77
N ALA A 98 2.53 -11.60 2.19
CA ALA A 98 1.88 -10.74 1.22
C ALA A 98 1.35 -9.44 1.87
N PHE A 99 0.81 -9.50 3.10
CA PHE A 99 0.46 -8.30 3.86
C PHE A 99 1.69 -7.47 4.20
N ASP A 100 2.80 -8.09 4.59
CA ASP A 100 4.06 -7.37 4.79
C ASP A 100 4.50 -6.69 3.50
N ARG A 101 4.56 -7.39 2.37
CA ARG A 101 4.89 -6.78 1.06
C ARG A 101 3.92 -5.64 0.68
N HIS A 102 2.63 -5.76 1.02
CA HIS A 102 1.60 -4.74 0.76
C HIS A 102 1.73 -3.52 1.68
N CYS A 103 1.95 -3.75 2.96
CA CYS A 103 1.93 -2.76 4.01
C CYS A 103 3.33 -2.22 4.35
N ALA A 104 4.38 -2.82 3.81
CA ALA A 104 5.77 -2.40 3.92
C ALA A 104 5.95 -1.03 3.27
N GLY A 105 5.67 0.00 4.05
CA GLY A 105 5.98 1.37 3.71
C GLY A 105 7.35 1.79 4.26
N PRO A 106 7.88 2.92 3.79
CA PRO A 106 9.12 3.51 4.31
C PRO A 106 9.03 3.99 5.78
N CYS A 107 7.93 3.67 6.47
CA CYS A 107 7.47 4.34 7.68
C CYS A 107 7.43 3.41 8.89
N GLY A 108 8.13 2.28 8.81
CA GLY A 108 8.21 1.27 9.87
C GLY A 108 7.01 0.32 9.90
N PRO A 109 6.95 -0.54 10.92
CA PRO A 109 6.12 -1.73 10.84
C PRO A 109 4.62 -1.43 10.86
N PHE A 110 3.88 -2.20 10.08
CA PHE A 110 2.43 -2.28 10.09
C PHE A 110 1.97 -3.45 10.97
N ASP A 111 0.91 -3.26 11.76
CA ASP A 111 0.44 -4.35 12.62
C ASP A 111 -0.38 -5.34 11.78
N VAL A 112 -0.06 -6.63 11.90
CA VAL A 112 -0.92 -7.74 11.44
C VAL A 112 -1.28 -8.56 12.68
N TRP A 113 -2.56 -8.84 12.83
CA TRP A 113 -3.05 -9.65 13.94
C TRP A 113 -3.09 -11.12 13.53
N TRP A 114 -2.64 -11.99 14.43
CA TRP A 114 -2.60 -13.42 14.19
C TRP A 114 -3.31 -14.18 15.30
N VAL A 115 -4.20 -15.08 14.92
CA VAL A 115 -4.86 -16.03 15.83
C VAL A 115 -4.58 -17.45 15.38
N SER A 116 -3.88 -18.22 16.21
CA SER A 116 -3.53 -19.64 15.96
C SER A 116 -3.47 -20.42 17.27
N ASP A 117 -3.41 -21.74 17.18
CA ASP A 117 -3.25 -22.65 18.33
C ASP A 117 -1.82 -22.73 18.84
N THR A 118 -0.87 -22.53 17.92
CA THR A 118 0.59 -22.65 18.11
C THR A 118 1.29 -21.35 17.75
N GLU A 119 2.29 -20.97 18.55
CA GLU A 119 3.10 -19.76 18.27
C GLU A 119 4.13 -20.00 17.16
N GLU A 120 4.51 -21.26 16.91
CA GLU A 120 5.55 -21.63 15.93
C GLU A 120 5.30 -20.99 14.56
N TRP A 121 4.07 -21.08 14.04
CA TRP A 121 3.71 -20.47 12.77
C TRP A 121 3.76 -18.94 12.78
N ALA A 122 3.41 -18.30 13.89
CA ALA A 122 3.56 -16.86 14.03
C ALA A 122 5.05 -16.46 14.08
N GLN A 123 5.92 -17.28 14.65
CA GLN A 123 7.37 -17.07 14.63
C GLN A 123 7.96 -17.30 13.24
N GLU A 124 7.58 -18.37 12.54
CA GLU A 124 7.98 -18.60 11.15
C GLU A 124 7.54 -17.47 10.24
N ALA A 125 6.29 -17.00 10.38
CA ALA A 125 5.82 -15.83 9.63
C ALA A 125 6.59 -14.56 10.02
N ARG A 126 6.95 -14.35 11.29
CA ARG A 126 7.85 -13.24 11.69
C ARG A 126 9.24 -13.36 11.08
N HIS A 127 9.74 -14.57 10.86
CA HIS A 127 11.03 -14.80 10.21
C HIS A 127 10.94 -14.61 8.69
N ALA A 128 9.81 -14.96 8.08
CA ALA A 128 9.57 -14.82 6.65
C ALA A 128 9.14 -13.40 6.25
N THR A 129 8.50 -12.66 7.15
CA THR A 129 8.16 -11.25 6.98
C THR A 129 9.37 -10.38 7.31
N GLY A 130 9.57 -9.31 6.54
CA GLY A 130 10.68 -8.39 6.78
C GLY A 130 10.49 -7.53 8.02
N SER A 131 11.41 -6.59 8.24
CA SER A 131 11.40 -5.62 9.36
C SER A 131 10.19 -4.65 9.37
N CYS A 132 9.25 -4.80 8.43
CA CYS A 132 8.19 -3.84 8.11
C CYS A 132 6.77 -4.30 8.53
N THR A 133 6.64 -5.42 9.26
CA THR A 133 5.37 -5.86 9.85
C THR A 133 5.56 -6.30 11.30
N GLU A 134 4.66 -5.87 12.18
CA GLU A 134 4.61 -6.32 13.57
C GLU A 134 3.47 -7.33 13.73
N ILE A 135 3.82 -8.59 14.01
CA ILE A 135 2.83 -9.65 14.22
C ILE A 135 2.39 -9.66 15.69
N VAL A 136 1.16 -9.20 15.94
CA VAL A 136 0.51 -9.32 17.24
C VAL A 136 -0.23 -10.65 17.30
N TRP A 137 0.28 -11.56 18.11
CA TRP A 137 -0.26 -12.92 18.21
C TRP A 137 -1.20 -13.09 19.42
N ARG A 138 -2.23 -13.91 19.23
CA ARG A 138 -3.11 -14.43 20.28
C ARG A 138 -3.30 -15.92 20.09
N GLN A 139 -3.09 -16.66 21.17
CA GLN A 139 -3.39 -18.08 21.20
C GLN A 139 -4.89 -18.32 21.27
N ALA A 140 -5.40 -19.23 20.45
CA ALA A 140 -6.75 -19.78 20.55
C ALA A 140 -6.74 -21.24 20.11
N THR A 141 -7.49 -22.10 20.80
CA THR A 141 -7.90 -23.37 20.22
C THR A 141 -8.63 -23.06 18.90
N MET A 142 -8.36 -23.79 17.81
CA MET A 142 -9.07 -23.63 16.52
C MET A 142 -10.56 -24.02 16.58
N HIS A 143 -11.13 -24.01 17.78
CA HIS A 143 -12.55 -24.12 18.01
C HIS A 143 -13.23 -22.75 17.75
N PRO A 144 -14.34 -22.70 17.00
CA PRO A 144 -14.96 -21.44 16.53
C PRO A 144 -15.25 -20.41 17.62
N ALA A 145 -15.67 -20.85 18.81
CA ALA A 145 -16.00 -19.94 19.90
C ALA A 145 -14.77 -19.28 20.53
N ASP A 146 -13.63 -19.98 20.56
CA ASP A 146 -12.40 -19.50 21.16
C ASP A 146 -11.68 -18.55 20.22
N VAL A 147 -11.64 -18.88 18.93
CA VAL A 147 -11.18 -17.96 17.87
C VAL A 147 -11.97 -16.65 17.90
N ALA A 148 -13.30 -16.71 17.92
CA ALA A 148 -14.11 -15.50 17.93
C ALA A 148 -13.87 -14.63 19.19
N ARG A 149 -13.56 -15.25 20.34
CA ARG A 149 -13.18 -14.52 21.57
C ARG A 149 -11.82 -13.84 21.41
N ALA A 150 -10.83 -14.54 20.85
CA ALA A 150 -9.49 -14.01 20.62
C ALA A 150 -9.50 -12.85 19.63
N VAL A 151 -10.19 -13.00 18.49
CA VAL A 151 -10.35 -11.93 17.49
C VAL A 151 -11.07 -10.73 18.09
N ARG A 152 -12.16 -10.94 18.86
CA ARG A 152 -12.87 -9.85 19.54
C ARG A 152 -11.96 -9.10 20.52
N SER A 153 -11.17 -9.81 21.32
CA SER A 153 -10.23 -9.18 22.25
C SER A 153 -9.26 -8.24 21.54
N LEU A 154 -8.73 -8.65 20.37
CA LEU A 154 -7.86 -7.80 19.56
C LEU A 154 -8.59 -6.56 19.05
N HIS A 155 -9.80 -6.75 18.54
CA HIS A 155 -10.64 -5.65 18.07
C HIS A 155 -11.02 -4.65 19.19
N ASP A 156 -11.26 -5.13 20.41
CA ASP A 156 -11.57 -4.29 21.57
C ASP A 156 -10.35 -3.48 22.05
N GLU A 157 -9.12 -3.96 21.78
CA GLU A 157 -7.87 -3.24 22.05
C GLU A 157 -7.59 -2.11 21.02
N TRP A 158 -8.29 -2.11 19.88
CA TRP A 158 -8.09 -1.10 18.84
C TRP A 158 -8.86 0.19 19.12
N GLU A 159 -8.13 1.32 19.15
CA GLU A 159 -8.71 2.64 19.40
C GLU A 159 -9.38 3.19 18.12
N GLU A 160 -10.69 3.03 18.05
CA GLU A 160 -11.53 3.58 16.98
C GLU A 160 -11.45 5.12 16.92
N PRO A 161 -11.31 5.73 15.73
CA PRO A 161 -11.36 7.18 15.61
C PRO A 161 -12.76 7.72 15.94
N SER A 162 -12.83 8.79 16.73
CA SER A 162 -14.09 9.53 16.94
C SER A 162 -14.71 9.99 15.61
N SER A 163 -16.04 10.08 15.53
CA SER A 163 -16.79 10.49 14.32
C SER A 163 -16.38 11.87 13.74
N GLU A 164 -15.90 12.80 14.57
CA GLU A 164 -15.35 14.09 14.14
C GLU A 164 -13.96 13.99 13.49
N ARG A 165 -13.31 12.83 13.59
CA ARG A 165 -11.91 12.62 13.23
C ARG A 165 -11.70 11.55 12.18
N GLY A 166 -12.71 10.75 11.84
CA GLY A 166 -12.64 9.78 10.76
C GLY A 166 -13.89 8.94 10.58
N GLU A 167 -13.90 8.19 9.49
CA GLU A 167 -14.84 7.11 9.21
C GLU A 167 -14.19 5.77 9.50
N VAL A 168 -15.00 4.84 9.98
CA VAL A 168 -14.56 3.52 10.42
C VAL A 168 -14.99 2.51 9.37
N GLY A 169 -14.02 1.70 8.95
CA GLY A 169 -14.20 0.66 7.96
C GLY A 169 -14.24 -0.71 8.60
N SER A 170 -14.68 -1.67 7.81
CA SER A 170 -14.72 -3.06 8.19
C SER A 170 -13.31 -3.65 8.22
N GLY A 171 -12.89 -4.13 9.40
CA GLY A 171 -11.68 -4.92 9.56
C GLY A 171 -11.70 -6.15 8.66
N LEU A 172 -10.56 -6.48 8.06
CA LEU A 172 -10.40 -7.68 7.24
C LEU A 172 -9.95 -8.83 8.14
N ILE A 173 -10.71 -9.92 8.14
CA ILE A 173 -10.37 -11.17 8.80
C ILE A 173 -10.25 -12.24 7.71
N VAL A 174 -9.09 -12.88 7.64
CA VAL A 174 -8.82 -13.97 6.72
C VAL A 174 -8.68 -15.25 7.53
N VAL A 175 -9.50 -16.25 7.22
CA VAL A 175 -9.50 -17.55 7.86
C VAL A 175 -8.90 -18.57 6.90
N THR A 176 -7.86 -19.26 7.33
CA THR A 176 -7.20 -20.33 6.58
C THR A 176 -7.01 -21.52 7.51
N HIS A 177 -7.42 -22.71 7.10
CA HIS A 177 -7.25 -23.91 7.91
C HIS A 177 -7.13 -25.13 6.99
N ASP A 178 -6.27 -26.08 7.34
CA ASP A 178 -6.04 -27.30 6.55
C ASP A 178 -7.31 -28.17 6.46
N ASP A 179 -8.13 -28.13 7.52
CA ASP A 179 -9.50 -28.65 7.53
C ASP A 179 -10.49 -27.54 7.18
N GLU A 180 -11.11 -27.66 6.00
CA GLU A 180 -12.05 -26.69 5.44
C GLU A 180 -13.34 -26.56 6.26
N GLU A 181 -13.82 -27.65 6.86
CA GLU A 181 -15.03 -27.62 7.69
C GLU A 181 -14.76 -26.81 8.96
N VAL A 182 -13.57 -26.97 9.54
CA VAL A 182 -13.12 -26.16 10.68
C VAL A 182 -13.00 -24.70 10.28
N GLY A 183 -12.31 -24.39 9.18
CA GLY A 183 -12.13 -23.02 8.67
C GLY A 183 -13.46 -22.32 8.39
N ALA A 184 -14.40 -23.03 7.75
CA ALA A 184 -15.70 -22.47 7.43
C ALA A 184 -16.60 -22.31 8.67
N THR A 185 -16.53 -23.22 9.63
CA THR A 185 -17.28 -23.09 10.90
C THR A 185 -16.75 -21.92 11.73
N ILE A 186 -15.43 -21.71 11.76
CA ILE A 186 -14.80 -20.51 12.32
C ILE A 186 -15.31 -19.26 11.61
N GLY A 187 -15.29 -19.22 10.28
CA GLY A 187 -15.78 -18.09 9.48
C GLY A 187 -17.25 -17.75 9.77
N ALA A 188 -18.12 -18.77 9.80
CA ALA A 188 -19.53 -18.61 10.12
C ALA A 188 -19.74 -18.05 11.55
N ARG A 189 -18.93 -18.53 12.52
CA ARG A 189 -18.99 -18.03 13.89
C ARG A 189 -18.53 -16.58 14.00
N LEU A 190 -17.44 -16.22 13.33
CA LEU A 190 -16.95 -14.84 13.24
C LEU A 190 -18.01 -13.94 12.61
N ARG A 191 -18.70 -14.40 11.57
CA ARG A 191 -19.76 -13.64 10.89
C ARG A 191 -20.94 -13.32 11.81
N GLN A 192 -21.36 -14.28 12.65
CA GLN A 192 -22.40 -14.05 13.65
C GLN A 192 -21.97 -13.04 14.73
N GLN A 193 -20.71 -13.12 15.13
CA GLN A 193 -20.17 -12.39 16.27
C GLN A 193 -19.63 -11.00 15.93
N MET A 194 -19.26 -10.79 14.68
CA MET A 194 -18.60 -9.60 14.15
C MET A 194 -19.22 -9.23 12.79
N PRO A 195 -20.53 -8.92 12.76
CA PRO A 195 -21.25 -8.68 11.51
C PRO A 195 -20.71 -7.52 10.67
N GLN A 196 -19.93 -6.63 11.30
CA GLN A 196 -19.29 -5.46 10.69
C GLN A 196 -17.92 -5.76 10.05
N ALA A 197 -17.32 -6.93 10.29
CA ALA A 197 -16.02 -7.30 9.73
C ALA A 197 -16.17 -7.97 8.35
N ARG A 198 -15.22 -7.72 7.45
CA ARG A 198 -15.09 -8.45 6.18
C ARG A 198 -14.38 -9.76 6.49
N ILE A 199 -15.05 -10.88 6.25
CA ILE A 199 -14.54 -12.21 6.59
C ILE A 199 -14.32 -12.98 5.31
N VAL A 200 -13.07 -13.27 5.01
CA VAL A 200 -12.65 -14.11 3.88
C VAL A 200 -12.27 -15.47 4.46
N VAL A 201 -12.85 -16.55 3.94
CA VAL A 201 -12.49 -17.92 4.33
C VAL A 201 -11.88 -18.59 3.12
N VAL A 202 -10.63 -19.02 3.23
CA VAL A 202 -9.96 -19.77 2.16
C VAL A 202 -10.18 -21.25 2.40
N VAL A 203 -10.83 -21.90 1.44
CA VAL A 203 -11.10 -23.35 1.39
C VAL A 203 -10.58 -23.90 0.06
N ASP A 204 -10.44 -25.22 -0.08
CA ASP A 204 -9.89 -25.87 -1.27
C ASP A 204 -10.97 -26.64 -2.10
N GLN A 205 -12.08 -27.08 -1.48
CA GLN A 205 -13.13 -27.94 -2.08
C GLN A 205 -14.57 -27.40 -1.82
N LEU A 206 -15.23 -26.90 -2.87
CA LEU A 206 -16.57 -26.28 -2.77
C LEU A 206 -17.74 -27.27 -2.50
N ASP A 207 -17.59 -28.54 -2.86
CA ASP A 207 -18.73 -29.47 -2.99
C ASP A 207 -19.19 -30.10 -1.66
N ASP A 208 -18.33 -30.09 -0.63
CA ASP A 208 -18.64 -30.68 0.68
C ASP A 208 -19.32 -29.68 1.63
N TRP A 209 -18.99 -28.38 1.55
CA TRP A 209 -19.52 -27.36 2.47
C TRP A 209 -21.02 -27.05 2.28
N ALA A 210 -21.54 -27.13 1.05
CA ALA A 210 -22.97 -26.94 0.78
C ALA A 210 -23.87 -27.98 1.47
N ARG A 211 -23.28 -29.05 2.02
CA ARG A 211 -23.99 -30.14 2.71
C ARG A 211 -23.92 -30.05 4.24
N THR A 212 -22.92 -29.36 4.79
CA THR A 212 -22.61 -29.37 6.23
C THR A 212 -23.19 -28.19 7.02
N VAL A 213 -23.53 -27.07 6.38
CA VAL A 213 -24.10 -25.89 7.05
C VAL A 213 -25.57 -25.76 6.68
N ASP A 214 -26.47 -25.96 7.65
CA ASP A 214 -27.89 -25.62 7.53
C ASP A 214 -28.01 -24.08 7.66
N PRO A 215 -28.21 -23.33 6.56
CA PRO A 215 -28.36 -21.88 6.66
C PRO A 215 -29.65 -21.58 7.45
N PRO A 216 -29.70 -20.52 8.29
CA PRO A 216 -30.94 -20.13 8.94
C PRO A 216 -32.02 -19.93 7.87
N LYS A 217 -33.08 -20.75 7.96
CA LYS A 217 -34.20 -20.75 7.01
C LYS A 217 -34.73 -19.32 6.80
N PRO A 218 -34.63 -18.74 5.60
CA PRO A 218 -35.37 -17.53 5.28
C PRO A 218 -36.85 -17.92 5.26
N SER A 219 -37.60 -17.41 6.22
CA SER A 219 -39.05 -17.55 6.22
C SER A 219 -39.63 -16.81 5.01
N PHE A 220 -40.29 -17.57 4.15
CA PHE A 220 -41.21 -17.18 3.07
C PHE A 220 -40.64 -16.57 1.78
N GLY A 221 -40.76 -17.36 0.71
CA GLY A 221 -41.48 -16.94 -0.49
C GLY A 221 -40.66 -16.65 -1.75
N LYS A 222 -40.60 -17.66 -2.63
CA LYS A 222 -40.28 -17.63 -4.08
C LYS A 222 -38.79 -17.77 -4.46
N LYS A 223 -38.49 -18.95 -5.02
CA LYS A 223 -37.43 -19.35 -5.95
C LYS A 223 -36.34 -18.28 -6.23
N THR A 224 -35.22 -18.37 -5.54
CA THR A 224 -33.94 -17.73 -5.92
C THR A 224 -32.96 -18.78 -6.43
N LYS A 225 -32.32 -18.47 -7.56
CA LYS A 225 -31.28 -19.26 -8.24
C LYS A 225 -29.94 -19.18 -7.47
N PRO A 226 -28.99 -20.11 -7.70
CA PRO A 226 -27.69 -20.10 -7.03
C PRO A 226 -26.89 -18.81 -7.35
N TRP A 227 -26.17 -18.35 -6.34
CA TRP A 227 -25.56 -17.03 -6.22
C TRP A 227 -24.32 -16.88 -7.11
N LEU A 228 -24.48 -16.17 -8.22
CA LEU A 228 -23.38 -15.53 -8.96
C LEU A 228 -23.97 -14.27 -9.61
N ARG A 229 -23.90 -13.14 -8.93
CA ARG A 229 -24.18 -11.84 -9.55
C ARG A 229 -22.87 -11.32 -10.15
N ARG A 230 -22.68 -11.59 -11.45
CA ARG A 230 -22.13 -10.58 -12.36
C ARG A 230 -23.23 -9.55 -12.51
N ASP A 231 -22.97 -8.33 -12.05
CA ASP A 231 -23.48 -7.05 -12.58
C ASP A 231 -23.65 -6.05 -11.44
N GLY A 232 -23.03 -4.90 -11.64
CA GLY A 232 -22.79 -3.87 -10.64
C GLY A 232 -24.05 -3.24 -10.06
N GLY A 233 -23.89 -2.76 -8.82
CA GLY A 233 -24.88 -1.97 -8.10
C GLY A 233 -24.52 -1.97 -6.62
N VAL A 234 -23.88 -0.91 -6.16
CA VAL A 234 -23.58 -0.67 -4.74
C VAL A 234 -24.89 -0.35 -4.03
N GLU A 235 -25.25 -1.11 -3.00
CA GLU A 235 -25.99 -0.62 -1.83
C GLU A 235 -25.89 -1.62 -0.66
N ALA A 236 -25.34 -1.14 0.46
CA ALA A 236 -25.06 -1.80 1.76
C ALA A 236 -24.00 -2.93 1.77
N GLU A 237 -22.90 -2.68 2.50
CA GLU A 237 -21.80 -3.63 2.82
C GLU A 237 -22.34 -4.80 3.67
N GLU A 238 -22.92 -5.83 3.03
CA GLU A 238 -22.94 -7.17 3.62
C GLU A 238 -21.52 -7.76 3.51
N PRO A 239 -20.97 -8.44 4.53
CA PRO A 239 -19.68 -9.09 4.41
C PRO A 239 -19.75 -10.25 3.42
N GLU A 240 -18.82 -10.19 2.51
CA GLU A 240 -18.72 -11.07 1.37
C GLU A 240 -17.79 -12.24 1.71
N ILE A 241 -18.27 -13.47 1.55
CA ILE A 241 -17.50 -14.71 1.71
C ILE A 241 -17.03 -15.13 0.31
N TYR A 242 -15.73 -15.35 0.14
CA TYR A 242 -15.14 -15.70 -1.16
C TYR A 242 -14.31 -16.99 -1.08
N PHE A 243 -14.33 -17.74 -2.17
CA PHE A 243 -13.82 -19.12 -2.27
C PHE A 243 -12.71 -19.22 -3.32
N TRP A 244 -11.74 -20.09 -3.09
CA TRP A 244 -10.75 -20.54 -4.08
C TRP A 244 -10.82 -22.08 -4.18
N SER A 245 -10.34 -22.67 -5.27
CA SER A 245 -10.34 -24.14 -5.43
C SER A 245 -9.16 -24.55 -6.28
N SER A 246 -8.31 -25.45 -5.77
CA SER A 246 -7.23 -26.07 -6.54
C SER A 246 -7.73 -27.21 -7.44
N SER A 247 -8.91 -27.78 -7.14
CA SER A 247 -9.46 -28.99 -7.78
C SER A 247 -10.17 -28.73 -9.13
N LEU A 248 -10.55 -27.49 -9.45
CA LEU A 248 -11.37 -27.19 -10.63
C LEU A 248 -10.66 -27.37 -11.99
N SER A 249 -9.34 -27.58 -12.05
CA SER A 249 -8.60 -27.86 -13.31
C SER A 249 -8.97 -26.95 -14.50
N ARG A 250 -9.46 -25.74 -14.22
CA ARG A 250 -9.89 -24.74 -15.21
C ARG A 250 -9.44 -23.36 -14.74
N TRP A 251 -8.35 -22.93 -15.33
CA TRP A 251 -8.08 -21.52 -15.55
C TRP A 251 -9.08 -21.05 -16.60
N GLU A 252 -9.94 -20.08 -16.31
CA GLU A 252 -10.29 -19.16 -17.39
C GLU A 252 -8.99 -18.44 -17.72
N THR A 253 -8.42 -18.77 -18.89
CA THR A 253 -7.12 -18.29 -19.35
C THR A 253 -7.15 -16.77 -19.48
N ILE A 254 -6.90 -16.05 -18.40
CA ILE A 254 -6.40 -14.69 -18.46
C ILE A 254 -4.91 -14.85 -18.70
N SER A 255 -4.41 -14.40 -19.85
CA SER A 255 -2.97 -14.46 -20.12
C SER A 255 -2.23 -13.65 -19.04
N ARG A 256 -1.02 -14.08 -18.65
CA ARG A 256 -0.16 -13.30 -17.72
C ARG A 256 0.00 -11.84 -18.15
N GLN A 257 -0.01 -11.61 -19.47
CA GLN A 257 0.07 -10.28 -20.05
C GLN A 257 -1.21 -9.45 -19.80
N GLU A 258 -2.40 -10.01 -20.00
CA GLU A 258 -3.67 -9.37 -19.63
C GLU A 258 -3.77 -9.14 -18.10
N TRP A 259 -3.17 -10.01 -17.29
CA TRP A 259 -3.16 -9.94 -15.82
C TRP A 259 -2.22 -8.87 -15.25
N GLU A 260 -0.99 -8.78 -15.75
CA GLU A 260 0.00 -7.76 -15.32
C GLU A 260 -0.39 -6.36 -15.78
N GLU A 261 -0.93 -6.23 -17.01
CA GLU A 261 -1.37 -4.95 -17.56
C GLU A 261 -2.65 -4.44 -16.87
N ASP A 262 -3.62 -5.29 -16.53
CA ASP A 262 -4.89 -4.88 -15.89
C ASP A 262 -4.72 -4.56 -14.39
N THR A 263 -3.94 -5.35 -13.64
CA THR A 263 -3.73 -5.15 -12.20
C THR A 263 -2.94 -3.88 -11.91
N LEU A 264 -1.82 -3.68 -12.60
CA LEU A 264 -0.99 -2.48 -12.44
C LEU A 264 -1.78 -1.24 -12.84
N THR A 265 -2.51 -1.29 -13.96
CA THR A 265 -3.40 -0.21 -14.41
C THR A 265 -4.48 0.13 -13.37
N LYS A 266 -5.13 -0.86 -12.75
CA LYS A 266 -6.14 -0.66 -11.70
C LYS A 266 -5.56 0.00 -10.45
N LEU A 267 -4.40 -0.47 -9.98
CA LEU A 267 -3.70 0.10 -8.83
C LEU A 267 -3.28 1.55 -9.10
N TRP A 268 -2.81 1.85 -10.31
CA TRP A 268 -2.49 3.21 -10.73
C TRP A 268 -3.69 4.12 -10.81
N LEU A 269 -4.78 3.64 -11.41
CA LEU A 269 -6.03 4.38 -11.49
C LEU A 269 -6.53 4.71 -10.08
N ALA A 270 -6.46 3.77 -9.13
CA ALA A 270 -6.74 4.06 -7.75
C ALA A 270 -5.82 5.19 -7.24
N GLU A 271 -4.50 5.09 -7.37
CA GLU A 271 -3.58 6.10 -6.86
C GLU A 271 -3.78 7.51 -7.44
N LEU A 272 -4.00 7.60 -8.75
CA LEU A 272 -4.33 8.88 -9.40
C LEU A 272 -5.70 9.40 -8.94
N LYS A 273 -6.76 8.56 -8.92
CA LYS A 273 -8.10 8.95 -8.42
C LYS A 273 -8.02 9.66 -7.09
N TRP A 274 -7.20 9.14 -6.17
CA TRP A 274 -7.11 9.74 -4.85
C TRP A 274 -6.16 10.93 -4.78
N ALA A 275 -5.04 10.92 -5.50
CA ALA A 275 -4.13 12.07 -5.57
C ALA A 275 -4.81 13.33 -6.14
N TYR A 276 -5.82 13.13 -7.00
CA TYR A 276 -6.56 14.20 -7.66
C TYR A 276 -7.91 14.55 -7.04
N SER A 277 -8.44 13.81 -6.05
CA SER A 277 -9.79 14.09 -5.54
C SER A 277 -9.91 15.51 -4.93
N ALA A 278 -11.07 16.16 -5.13
CA ALA A 278 -11.38 17.52 -4.64
C ALA A 278 -11.21 17.67 -3.10
N ARG A 279 -11.25 16.53 -2.40
CA ARG A 279 -10.98 16.44 -0.96
C ARG A 279 -9.56 16.90 -0.60
N PHE A 280 -8.58 16.69 -1.48
CA PHE A 280 -7.18 17.04 -1.26
C PHE A 280 -6.75 18.36 -1.88
N GLU A 281 -7.53 18.91 -2.81
CA GLU A 281 -7.31 20.26 -3.35
C GLU A 281 -7.32 21.31 -2.24
N ARG A 282 -8.16 21.12 -1.21
CA ARG A 282 -8.28 22.04 -0.06
C ARG A 282 -6.97 22.22 0.70
N THR A 283 -6.10 21.23 0.74
CA THR A 283 -4.82 21.29 1.46
C THR A 283 -3.63 21.57 0.54
N ARG A 284 -3.86 21.71 -0.78
CA ARG A 284 -2.80 22.09 -1.72
C ARG A 284 -2.27 23.48 -1.38
N PRO A 285 -0.95 23.71 -1.54
CA PRO A 285 -0.41 25.05 -1.45
C PRO A 285 -1.13 25.99 -2.43
N GLY A 286 -1.49 27.20 -2.00
CA GLY A 286 -2.29 28.13 -2.83
C GLY A 286 -1.62 28.61 -4.13
N TRP A 287 -0.38 28.21 -4.39
CA TRP A 287 0.33 28.41 -5.66
C TRP A 287 0.12 27.26 -6.67
N ALA A 288 -0.47 26.14 -6.23
CA ALA A 288 -0.86 25.03 -7.08
C ALA A 288 -2.32 25.24 -7.51
N ARG A 289 -2.53 25.77 -8.72
CA ARG A 289 -3.81 25.69 -9.42
C ARG A 289 -3.62 24.70 -10.56
N TYR A 290 -4.52 23.73 -10.68
CA TYR A 290 -4.74 23.16 -12.01
C TYR A 290 -5.46 24.23 -12.82
N SER A 291 -4.87 24.64 -13.94
CA SER A 291 -5.52 25.51 -14.92
C SER A 291 -5.98 24.73 -16.16
N SER A 292 -5.94 23.39 -16.14
CA SER A 292 -6.28 22.54 -17.29
C SER A 292 -7.37 21.48 -17.03
N LEU A 293 -7.93 21.44 -15.82
CA LEU A 293 -9.22 20.80 -15.54
C LEU A 293 -10.14 21.96 -15.12
N GLY A 294 -11.08 22.34 -15.99
CA GLY A 294 -11.86 23.57 -15.86
C GLY A 294 -12.59 23.71 -14.52
N ASP A 295 -12.95 24.95 -14.19
CA ASP A 295 -13.52 25.40 -12.91
C ASP A 295 -14.86 24.73 -12.50
N ASP A 296 -15.41 23.81 -13.29
CA ASP A 296 -16.69 23.16 -13.04
C ASP A 296 -16.53 21.65 -12.80
N GLY A 297 -16.26 21.26 -11.54
CA GLY A 297 -16.60 19.93 -11.06
C GLY A 297 -15.48 19.14 -10.39
N ALA A 298 -15.69 18.82 -9.11
CA ALA A 298 -14.91 17.85 -8.36
C ALA A 298 -14.78 16.49 -9.10
N PRO A 299 -13.66 15.76 -8.98
CA PRO A 299 -13.57 14.40 -9.53
C PRO A 299 -14.50 13.48 -8.75
N ARG A 300 -15.55 13.00 -9.43
CA ARG A 300 -16.34 11.84 -8.99
C ARG A 300 -15.52 10.57 -9.24
N ALA A 301 -15.75 9.55 -8.41
CA ALA A 301 -14.97 8.31 -8.40
C ALA A 301 -14.95 7.63 -9.79
N LEU A 302 -13.76 7.38 -10.35
CA LEU A 302 -13.61 7.00 -11.77
C LEU A 302 -14.34 5.70 -12.20
N ASP A 303 -14.74 4.83 -11.27
CA ASP A 303 -15.45 3.58 -11.61
C ASP A 303 -16.90 3.83 -12.05
N SER A 304 -17.51 4.96 -11.65
CA SER A 304 -18.79 5.43 -12.20
C SER A 304 -18.60 6.35 -13.41
N VAL A 305 -17.37 6.77 -13.71
CA VAL A 305 -17.08 7.88 -14.62
C VAL A 305 -16.61 7.41 -15.99
N LEU A 306 -15.97 6.24 -16.17
CA LEU A 306 -15.58 5.83 -17.54
C LEU A 306 -16.78 5.75 -18.52
N PRO A 307 -17.95 5.19 -18.13
CA PRO A 307 -19.17 5.29 -18.92
C PRO A 307 -19.71 6.73 -19.00
N GLU A 308 -19.82 7.45 -17.87
CA GLU A 308 -20.36 8.83 -17.84
C GLU A 308 -19.46 9.89 -18.52
N MET A 309 -18.13 9.74 -18.57
CA MET A 309 -17.17 10.61 -19.27
C MET A 309 -17.20 10.32 -20.76
N ARG A 310 -17.29 9.04 -21.16
CA ARG A 310 -17.55 8.69 -22.57
C ARG A 310 -18.87 9.32 -23.06
N GLU A 311 -19.82 9.52 -22.15
CA GLU A 311 -21.14 10.11 -22.40
C GLU A 311 -21.20 11.65 -22.26
N LYS A 312 -20.48 12.26 -21.30
CA LYS A 312 -20.51 13.72 -21.00
C LYS A 312 -19.31 14.52 -21.52
N GLU A 313 -18.12 13.91 -21.55
CA GLU A 313 -16.85 14.60 -21.89
C GLU A 313 -16.22 14.11 -23.21
N GLY A 314 -16.80 13.07 -23.82
CA GLY A 314 -16.39 12.48 -25.10
C GLY A 314 -15.41 11.32 -24.95
N ARG A 315 -15.55 10.29 -25.81
CA ARG A 315 -14.71 9.07 -25.81
C ARG A 315 -13.22 9.37 -25.88
N GLU A 316 -12.83 10.37 -26.67
CA GLU A 316 -11.43 10.75 -26.92
C GLU A 316 -10.67 11.15 -25.64
N ARG A 317 -11.33 11.85 -24.71
CA ARG A 317 -10.72 12.26 -23.44
C ARG A 317 -10.57 11.10 -22.46
N ALA A 318 -11.57 10.22 -22.40
CA ALA A 318 -11.53 9.01 -21.58
C ALA A 318 -10.46 8.02 -22.09
N ASP A 319 -10.38 7.84 -23.40
CA ASP A 319 -9.38 6.96 -24.03
C ASP A 319 -7.96 7.57 -23.92
N GLY A 320 -7.83 8.90 -23.96
CA GLY A 320 -6.57 9.60 -23.68
C GLY A 320 -6.05 9.44 -22.24
N LEU A 321 -6.93 9.47 -21.24
CA LEU A 321 -6.56 9.20 -19.85
C LEU A 321 -6.15 7.73 -19.64
N LEU A 322 -6.89 6.79 -20.25
CA LEU A 322 -6.56 5.37 -20.20
C LEU A 322 -5.21 5.09 -20.88
N GLY A 323 -4.96 5.73 -22.03
CA GLY A 323 -3.68 5.69 -22.73
C GLY A 323 -2.53 6.24 -21.87
N ALA A 324 -2.76 7.34 -21.14
CA ALA A 324 -1.76 7.90 -20.23
C ALA A 324 -1.42 6.96 -19.06
N VAL A 325 -2.41 6.25 -18.50
CA VAL A 325 -2.16 5.26 -17.44
C VAL A 325 -1.40 4.05 -17.97
N LYS A 326 -1.74 3.55 -19.17
CA LYS A 326 -1.01 2.46 -19.82
C LYS A 326 0.44 2.84 -20.11
N ASN A 327 0.66 4.00 -20.72
CA ASN A 327 2.00 4.53 -20.97
C ASN A 327 2.81 4.69 -19.68
N PHE A 328 2.15 5.01 -18.57
CA PHE A 328 2.78 5.08 -17.26
C PHE A 328 3.15 3.70 -16.72
N ALA A 329 2.25 2.73 -16.81
CA ALA A 329 2.50 1.34 -16.43
C ALA A 329 3.70 0.77 -17.22
N ASP A 330 3.76 1.03 -18.52
CA ASP A 330 4.88 0.64 -19.40
C ASP A 330 6.19 1.35 -19.01
N ALA A 331 6.10 2.61 -18.58
CA ALA A 331 7.25 3.40 -18.14
C ALA A 331 7.70 3.09 -16.71
N ALA A 332 6.95 2.31 -15.93
CA ALA A 332 7.14 2.14 -14.49
C ALA A 332 8.54 1.62 -14.13
N GLN A 333 9.07 0.67 -14.90
CA GLN A 333 10.43 0.17 -14.71
C GLN A 333 11.48 1.27 -14.92
N GLY A 334 11.33 2.08 -15.97
CA GLY A 334 12.24 3.19 -16.24
C GLY A 334 12.16 4.31 -15.20
N ILE A 335 10.97 4.55 -14.63
CA ILE A 335 10.78 5.50 -13.53
C ILE A 335 11.45 4.97 -12.26
N LEU A 336 11.24 3.70 -11.89
CA LEU A 336 11.92 3.06 -10.75
C LEU A 336 13.44 3.15 -10.88
N ALA A 337 13.98 2.82 -12.06
CA ALA A 337 15.41 2.88 -12.34
C ALA A 337 15.99 4.29 -12.16
N ALA A 338 15.24 5.34 -12.53
CA ALA A 338 15.64 6.72 -12.29
C ALA A 338 15.80 7.05 -10.79
N GLY A 339 15.04 6.37 -9.92
CA GLY A 339 15.16 6.44 -8.47
C GLY A 339 16.13 5.42 -7.86
N ARG A 340 16.92 4.71 -8.69
CA ARG A 340 17.79 3.61 -8.27
C ARG A 340 17.06 2.47 -7.57
N PHE A 341 15.86 2.16 -8.05
CA PHE A 341 15.15 0.94 -7.72
C PHE A 341 15.27 -0.05 -8.87
N THR A 342 15.32 -1.34 -8.53
CA THR A 342 15.43 -2.43 -9.51
C THR A 342 14.20 -3.32 -9.44
N LEU A 343 13.81 -3.87 -10.59
CA LEU A 343 12.90 -5.00 -10.66
C LEU A 343 13.79 -6.24 -10.73
N ASN A 344 13.60 -7.18 -9.80
CA ASN A 344 14.39 -8.40 -9.62
C ASN A 344 15.74 -8.26 -8.89
N PRO A 345 15.78 -7.77 -7.65
CA PRO A 345 16.97 -7.97 -6.82
C PRO A 345 16.86 -9.30 -6.08
N ASP A 346 17.84 -10.18 -6.30
CA ASP A 346 18.17 -11.31 -5.41
C ASP A 346 18.62 -10.84 -3.99
N ASN A 347 18.23 -9.64 -3.57
CA ASN A 347 18.69 -8.99 -2.36
C ASN A 347 17.52 -8.44 -1.55
N ASP A 348 17.36 -8.98 -0.34
CA ASP A 348 16.61 -8.37 0.77
C ASP A 348 17.23 -7.02 1.14
N CYS A 349 16.83 -5.96 0.46
CA CYS A 349 17.26 -4.62 0.82
C CYS A 349 16.20 -3.95 1.71
N ASP A 350 16.51 -3.79 3.00
CA ASP A 350 15.71 -3.05 3.99
C ASP A 350 15.57 -1.52 3.69
N SER A 351 16.16 -1.03 2.59
CA SER A 351 16.21 0.39 2.24
C SER A 351 15.13 0.84 1.24
N TRP A 352 13.95 1.12 1.78
CA TRP A 352 12.76 1.55 1.03
C TRP A 352 12.57 3.06 0.93
N ILE A 353 13.41 3.83 1.60
CA ILE A 353 13.28 5.29 1.68
C ILE A 353 14.01 5.92 0.50
N ALA A 354 13.25 6.50 -0.44
CA ALA A 354 13.82 7.27 -1.53
C ALA A 354 14.39 8.59 -1.00
N THR A 355 15.59 8.96 -1.47
CA THR A 355 16.18 10.27 -1.15
C THR A 355 15.47 11.39 -1.93
N PRO A 356 15.60 12.66 -1.53
CA PRO A 356 15.05 13.77 -2.30
C PRO A 356 15.53 13.82 -3.76
N ASP A 357 16.78 13.44 -4.02
CA ASP A 357 17.36 13.39 -5.36
C ASP A 357 16.74 12.28 -6.21
N GLU A 358 16.59 11.09 -5.63
CA GLU A 358 15.92 9.95 -6.29
C GLU A 358 14.47 10.29 -6.64
N LEU A 359 13.71 10.88 -5.70
CA LEU A 359 12.34 11.30 -5.95
C LEU A 359 12.23 12.35 -7.06
N ARG A 360 13.17 13.29 -7.15
CA ARG A 360 13.20 14.26 -8.26
C ARG A 360 13.51 13.60 -9.60
N ALA A 361 14.44 12.65 -9.64
CA ALA A 361 14.78 11.93 -10.86
C ALA A 361 13.59 11.10 -11.37
N MET A 362 12.88 10.42 -10.48
CA MET A 362 11.64 9.72 -10.78
C MET A 362 10.55 10.68 -11.27
N ALA A 363 10.34 11.79 -10.56
CA ALA A 363 9.33 12.80 -10.93
C ALA A 363 9.61 13.42 -12.31
N GLU A 364 10.87 13.71 -12.64
CA GLU A 364 11.24 14.20 -13.97
C GLU A 364 10.92 13.17 -15.06
N ARG A 365 11.13 11.87 -14.79
CA ARG A 365 10.76 10.80 -15.72
C ARG A 365 9.24 10.72 -15.90
N ILE A 366 8.47 10.81 -14.82
CA ILE A 366 7.02 10.85 -14.85
C ILE A 366 6.54 12.01 -15.72
N LEU A 367 7.03 13.22 -15.45
CA LEU A 367 6.63 14.42 -16.20
C LEU A 367 7.03 14.36 -17.66
N LYS A 368 8.19 13.80 -18.02
CA LYS A 368 8.54 13.58 -19.43
C LYS A 368 7.58 12.65 -20.16
N THR A 369 7.01 11.67 -19.47
CA THR A 369 6.03 10.74 -20.03
C THR A 369 4.64 11.38 -20.14
N THR A 370 4.22 12.17 -19.14
CA THR A 370 2.84 12.68 -19.06
C THR A 370 2.66 14.11 -19.61
N ILE A 371 3.69 14.95 -19.49
CA ILE A 371 3.73 16.35 -19.96
C ILE A 371 5.11 16.60 -20.63
N PRO A 372 5.29 16.13 -21.88
CA PRO A 372 6.60 16.12 -22.53
C PRO A 372 7.23 17.52 -22.64
N ASP A 373 6.44 18.55 -22.95
CA ASP A 373 6.92 19.93 -23.04
C ASP A 373 7.21 20.51 -21.63
N PRO A 374 8.47 20.83 -21.30
CA PRO A 374 8.81 21.43 -20.01
C PRO A 374 8.14 22.79 -19.76
N ALA A 375 7.80 23.54 -20.81
CA ALA A 375 7.18 24.87 -20.69
C ALA A 375 5.75 24.80 -20.13
N GLU A 376 5.08 23.66 -20.29
CA GLU A 376 3.70 23.43 -19.81
C GLU A 376 3.64 22.92 -18.36
N ARG A 377 4.78 22.54 -17.78
CA ARG A 377 4.84 21.95 -16.43
C ARG A 377 4.71 23.01 -15.35
N SER A 378 3.73 22.86 -14.48
CA SER A 378 3.54 23.72 -13.31
C SER A 378 4.24 23.17 -12.05
N LYS A 379 4.32 24.01 -11.00
CA LYS A 379 4.77 23.54 -9.68
C LYS A 379 3.85 22.48 -9.08
N ALA A 380 2.56 22.49 -9.45
CA ALA A 380 1.59 21.51 -8.99
C ALA A 380 1.86 20.14 -9.61
N ASP A 381 2.21 20.11 -10.90
CA ASP A 381 2.56 18.89 -11.62
C ASP A 381 3.83 18.29 -11.01
N TRP A 382 4.82 19.11 -10.70
CA TRP A 382 6.03 18.69 -9.98
C TRP A 382 5.75 18.07 -8.61
N LEU A 383 4.95 18.74 -7.77
CA LEU A 383 4.59 18.18 -6.47
C LEU A 383 3.85 16.85 -6.63
N THR A 384 2.92 16.77 -7.58
CA THR A 384 2.14 15.56 -7.83
C THR A 384 3.04 14.43 -8.34
N ALA A 385 3.96 14.71 -9.26
CA ALA A 385 4.91 13.73 -9.77
C ALA A 385 5.83 13.19 -8.66
N ILE A 386 6.27 14.03 -7.72
CA ILE A 386 7.04 13.59 -6.55
C ILE A 386 6.19 12.71 -5.62
N GLU A 387 4.94 13.11 -5.34
CA GLU A 387 4.00 12.32 -4.52
C GLU A 387 3.72 10.94 -5.15
N VAL A 388 3.52 10.89 -6.47
CA VAL A 388 3.34 9.65 -7.25
C VAL A 388 4.62 8.80 -7.22
N ALA A 389 5.78 9.40 -7.49
CA ALA A 389 7.07 8.72 -7.43
C ALA A 389 7.32 8.05 -6.07
N SER A 390 6.95 8.72 -4.98
CA SER A 390 7.13 8.17 -3.63
C SER A 390 6.32 6.90 -3.33
N ARG A 391 5.27 6.62 -4.12
CA ARG A 391 4.40 5.43 -3.94
C ARG A 391 4.66 4.33 -4.96
N LEU A 392 5.30 4.66 -6.07
CA LEU A 392 5.59 3.73 -7.17
C LEU A 392 6.21 2.40 -6.68
N PRO A 393 7.21 2.36 -5.77
CA PRO A 393 7.74 1.09 -5.27
C PRO A 393 6.69 0.21 -4.57
N ALA A 394 5.79 0.80 -3.79
CA ALA A 394 4.72 0.05 -3.13
C ALA A 394 3.68 -0.48 -4.13
N ILE A 395 3.31 0.33 -5.13
CA ILE A 395 2.35 -0.03 -6.18
C ILE A 395 2.90 -1.17 -7.05
N MET A 396 4.20 -1.14 -7.37
CA MET A 396 4.82 -2.19 -8.19
C MET A 396 4.91 -3.51 -7.44
N ARG A 397 5.19 -3.50 -6.14
CA ARG A 397 5.12 -4.72 -5.30
C ARG A 397 3.71 -5.28 -5.20
N LEU A 398 2.72 -4.39 -5.11
CA LEU A 398 1.32 -4.77 -5.18
C LEU A 398 0.94 -5.47 -6.49
N ALA A 399 1.54 -5.06 -7.61
CA ALA A 399 1.40 -5.73 -8.89
C ALA A 399 2.24 -7.01 -9.02
N GLY A 400 2.74 -7.57 -7.91
CA GLY A 400 3.53 -8.80 -7.89
C GLY A 400 4.97 -8.64 -8.38
N LYS A 401 5.45 -7.41 -8.60
CA LYS A 401 6.82 -7.17 -9.03
C LYS A 401 7.76 -7.15 -7.84
N ASN A 402 8.86 -7.90 -7.91
CA ASN A 402 9.91 -7.85 -6.90
C ASN A 402 10.71 -6.54 -7.06
N VAL A 403 10.39 -5.52 -6.27
CA VAL A 403 11.08 -4.23 -6.27
C VAL A 403 12.11 -4.23 -5.16
N GLY A 404 13.34 -3.79 -5.45
CA GLY A 404 14.33 -3.53 -4.41
C GLY A 404 15.41 -2.55 -4.89
N ARG A 405 16.64 -2.74 -4.42
CA ARG A 405 17.78 -1.84 -4.67
C ARG A 405 18.95 -2.58 -5.32
N GLU A 406 19.86 -1.84 -5.92
CA GLU A 406 21.16 -2.35 -6.39
C GLU A 406 21.97 -2.93 -5.21
N LYS A 407 22.79 -3.97 -5.46
CA LYS A 407 23.54 -4.71 -4.42
C LYS A 407 24.50 -3.81 -3.62
N ASP A 408 25.06 -2.80 -4.26
CA ASP A 408 26.00 -1.84 -3.69
C ASP A 408 25.33 -0.56 -3.17
N TYR A 409 23.99 -0.50 -3.21
CA TYR A 409 23.25 0.68 -2.76
C TYR A 409 23.45 0.93 -1.26
N GLN A 410 23.90 2.14 -0.92
CA GLN A 410 24.08 2.57 0.46
C GLN A 410 22.94 3.54 0.86
N PRO A 411 22.02 3.12 1.76
CA PRO A 411 20.98 4.01 2.26
C PRO A 411 21.53 5.25 2.96
N ILE A 412 21.04 6.43 2.59
CA ILE A 412 21.31 7.65 3.37
C ILE A 412 20.55 7.63 4.70
N LEU A 413 19.31 7.14 4.69
CA LEU A 413 18.43 6.98 5.86
C LEU A 413 17.83 5.57 5.83
N THR A 414 17.95 4.83 6.94
CA THR A 414 17.40 3.47 7.05
C THR A 414 16.06 3.45 7.78
N SER A 415 15.26 2.40 7.57
CA SER A 415 14.00 2.17 8.29
C SER A 415 14.22 2.07 9.80
N GLN A 416 15.32 1.43 10.23
CA GLN A 416 15.74 1.38 11.63
C GLN A 416 15.99 2.79 12.20
N GLN A 417 16.76 3.62 11.49
CA GLN A 417 17.00 5.00 11.93
C GLN A 417 15.70 5.81 12.02
N VAL A 418 14.76 5.60 11.09
CA VAL A 418 13.43 6.23 11.19
C VAL A 418 12.71 5.80 12.47
N ALA A 419 12.73 4.52 12.82
CA ALA A 419 12.11 4.01 14.04
C ALA A 419 12.74 4.62 15.30
N GLU A 420 14.06 4.73 15.36
CA GLU A 420 14.82 5.31 16.49
C GLU A 420 14.61 6.83 16.63
N LEU A 421 14.43 7.54 15.51
CA LEU A 421 14.30 8.99 15.49
C LEU A 421 12.85 9.48 15.69
N ALA A 422 11.84 8.69 15.32
CA ALA A 422 10.43 9.08 15.38
C ALA A 422 9.93 9.57 16.76
N PRO A 423 10.36 9.01 17.91
CA PRO A 423 10.00 9.55 19.23
C PRO A 423 10.36 11.02 19.42
N GLN A 424 11.41 11.51 18.75
CA GLN A 424 11.85 12.89 18.85
C GLN A 424 10.92 13.87 18.12
N VAL A 425 10.31 13.41 17.03
CA VAL A 425 9.28 14.17 16.29
C VAL A 425 8.07 14.36 17.20
N HIS A 426 7.63 13.29 17.88
CA HIS A 426 6.54 13.38 18.85
C HIS A 426 6.90 14.30 20.03
N GLU A 427 8.10 14.20 20.58
CA GLU A 427 8.52 15.08 21.69
C GLU A 427 8.54 16.56 21.26
N ALA A 428 8.90 16.87 20.01
CA ALA A 428 8.77 18.24 19.50
C ALA A 428 7.31 18.71 19.44
N TYR A 429 6.39 17.84 18.99
CA TYR A 429 4.94 18.09 19.02
C TYR A 429 4.44 18.32 20.47
N ARG A 430 4.89 17.52 21.45
CA ARG A 430 4.57 17.71 22.88
C ARG A 430 5.07 19.05 23.40
N LYS A 431 6.34 19.39 23.14
CA LYS A 431 6.97 20.65 23.59
C LYS A 431 6.25 21.88 23.05
N ILE A 432 5.95 21.91 21.75
CA ILE A 432 5.27 23.07 21.15
C ILE A 432 3.84 23.20 21.66
N ASN A 433 3.10 22.10 21.83
CA ASN A 433 1.75 22.17 22.39
C ASN A 433 1.76 22.60 23.85
N ARG A 434 2.71 22.15 24.67
CA ARG A 434 2.86 22.66 26.05
C ARG A 434 3.12 24.17 26.07
N ARG A 435 4.03 24.66 25.22
CA ARG A 435 4.35 26.09 25.10
C ARG A 435 3.15 26.93 24.64
N MET A 436 2.39 26.41 23.68
CA MET A 436 1.26 27.12 23.06
C MET A 436 -0.08 26.87 23.76
N ARG A 437 -0.08 26.24 24.95
CA ARG A 437 -1.30 25.85 25.69
C ARG A 437 -2.27 24.99 24.87
N ASN A 438 -1.71 24.06 24.10
CA ASN A 438 -2.38 23.06 23.28
C ASN A 438 -3.46 23.66 22.36
N PRO A 439 -3.08 24.44 21.34
CA PRO A 439 -4.03 25.12 20.46
C PRO A 439 -4.92 24.14 19.69
N THR A 440 -4.50 22.87 19.61
CA THR A 440 -5.26 21.81 18.93
C THR A 440 -6.27 21.09 19.80
N ARG A 441 -6.27 21.35 21.12
CA ARG A 441 -7.03 20.60 22.13
C ARG A 441 -6.88 19.07 21.99
N SER A 442 -5.75 18.64 21.44
CA SER A 442 -5.45 17.23 21.24
C SER A 442 -5.07 16.60 22.60
N PRO A 443 -5.50 15.38 22.91
CA PRO A 443 -5.01 14.68 24.11
C PRO A 443 -3.56 14.17 23.93
N ASN A 444 -3.10 14.04 22.69
CA ASN A 444 -1.84 13.39 22.34
C ASN A 444 -0.57 14.06 22.91
N PRO A 445 -0.48 15.39 23.08
CA PRO A 445 0.67 16.02 23.73
C PRO A 445 0.94 15.55 25.16
N ALA A 446 -0.09 15.05 25.86
CA ALA A 446 0.06 14.52 27.22
C ALA A 446 0.69 13.12 27.23
N LYS A 447 0.38 12.28 26.23
CA LYS A 447 0.86 10.90 26.10
C LYS A 447 2.36 10.85 25.80
N ARG A 448 3.09 9.94 26.45
CA ARG A 448 4.45 9.53 26.08
C ARG A 448 4.45 8.76 24.74
N TRP A 449 5.62 8.49 24.18
CA TRP A 449 5.74 7.78 22.90
C TRP A 449 5.11 6.38 22.99
N GLU A 450 5.38 5.66 24.07
CA GLU A 450 4.92 4.29 24.32
C GLU A 450 3.40 4.23 24.54
N GLU A 451 2.80 5.34 24.96
CA GLU A 451 1.37 5.49 25.21
C GLU A 451 0.61 5.96 23.95
N LEU A 452 1.32 6.30 22.87
CA LEU A 452 0.68 6.67 21.62
C LEU A 452 0.08 5.43 20.94
N PRO A 453 -1.15 5.55 20.40
CA PRO A 453 -1.68 4.58 19.46
C PRO A 453 -0.70 4.30 18.32
N ARG A 454 -0.59 3.03 17.92
CA ARG A 454 0.32 2.56 16.86
C ARG A 454 0.19 3.36 15.57
N PHE A 455 -1.03 3.70 15.17
CA PHE A 455 -1.29 4.61 14.06
C PHE A 455 -0.55 5.97 14.20
N LEU A 456 -0.59 6.59 15.38
CA LEU A 456 0.07 7.88 15.60
C LEU A 456 1.60 7.74 15.68
N GLN A 457 2.12 6.62 16.17
CA GLN A 457 3.55 6.32 16.08
C GLN A 457 3.99 6.23 14.60
N ARG A 458 3.21 5.53 13.76
CA ARG A 458 3.43 5.46 12.31
C ARG A 458 3.40 6.85 11.64
N VAL A 459 2.44 7.71 11.96
CA VAL A 459 2.39 9.09 11.41
C VAL A 459 3.64 9.92 11.73
N ASN A 460 4.29 9.69 12.88
CA ASN A 460 5.55 10.34 13.23
C ASN A 460 6.75 9.76 12.44
N ARG A 461 6.78 8.45 12.21
CA ARG A 461 7.77 7.82 11.31
C ARG A 461 7.62 8.32 9.87
N GLU A 462 6.37 8.44 9.40
CA GLU A 462 6.04 9.03 8.10
C GLU A 462 6.50 10.48 7.95
N ALA A 463 6.57 11.26 9.03
CA ALA A 463 7.11 12.61 8.98
C ALA A 463 8.61 12.62 8.66
N LEU A 464 9.39 11.64 9.14
CA LEU A 464 10.81 11.50 8.82
C LEU A 464 11.00 11.00 7.39
N ALA A 465 10.46 9.82 7.07
CA ALA A 465 10.62 9.21 5.75
C ALA A 465 9.99 10.08 4.64
N GLY A 466 8.77 10.56 4.88
CA GLY A 466 8.03 11.41 3.95
C GLY A 466 8.59 12.83 3.85
N SER A 467 9.50 13.26 4.72
CA SER A 467 10.16 14.57 4.55
C SER A 467 11.01 14.62 3.29
N ALA A 468 11.40 13.48 2.71
CA ALA A 468 12.05 13.42 1.41
C ALA A 468 11.22 14.11 0.31
N ILE A 469 9.88 13.99 0.34
CA ILE A 469 8.96 14.67 -0.58
C ILE A 469 9.06 16.19 -0.39
N ASN A 470 8.99 16.66 0.86
CA ASN A 470 9.02 18.07 1.20
C ASN A 470 10.36 18.71 0.79
N HIS A 471 11.46 18.01 1.05
CA HIS A 471 12.81 18.42 0.68
C HIS A 471 13.01 18.38 -0.84
N ALA A 472 12.52 17.34 -1.52
CA ALA A 472 12.58 17.21 -2.98
C ALA A 472 11.92 18.41 -3.67
N MET A 473 10.70 18.75 -3.24
CA MET A 473 9.92 19.87 -3.76
C MET A 473 10.61 21.23 -3.59
N LEU A 474 11.43 21.39 -2.55
CA LEU A 474 12.15 22.64 -2.28
C LEU A 474 13.58 22.66 -2.82
N GLY A 475 13.98 21.67 -3.61
CA GLY A 475 15.34 21.58 -4.18
C GLY A 475 16.42 21.23 -3.13
N LEU A 476 16.01 20.69 -1.99
CA LEU A 476 16.91 20.25 -0.93
C LEU A 476 17.30 18.78 -1.18
N SER A 477 18.53 18.44 -0.86
CA SER A 477 19.08 17.07 -0.97
C SER A 477 19.52 16.57 0.39
N TRP A 478 19.63 15.26 0.53
CA TRP A 478 20.24 14.64 1.70
C TRP A 478 21.67 14.24 1.40
N SER A 479 22.55 14.38 2.38
CA SER A 479 23.93 13.92 2.28
C SER A 479 24.47 13.55 3.65
N LYS A 480 25.43 12.62 3.67
CA LYS A 480 26.25 12.36 4.87
C LYS A 480 27.40 13.35 5.03
N ASP A 481 27.66 14.16 4.00
CA ASP A 481 28.79 15.07 3.94
C ASP A 481 28.37 16.52 3.67
N GLY A 482 29.18 17.45 4.18
CA GLY A 482 29.04 18.89 3.92
C GLY A 482 28.31 19.65 5.02
N GLU A 483 28.02 20.92 4.74
CA GLU A 483 27.38 21.82 5.70
C GLU A 483 25.86 21.79 5.61
N GLN A 484 25.21 21.87 6.78
CA GLN A 484 23.76 21.95 6.89
C GLN A 484 23.23 23.25 6.24
N ALA A 485 22.34 23.09 5.25
CA ALA A 485 21.65 24.19 4.61
C ALA A 485 20.86 25.01 5.64
N ARG A 486 20.99 26.34 5.53
CA ARG A 486 20.25 27.27 6.38
C ARG A 486 18.78 27.30 5.96
N VAL A 487 17.92 26.74 6.81
CA VAL A 487 16.46 26.82 6.66
C VAL A 487 15.94 28.04 7.43
N ARG A 488 15.75 29.17 6.72
CA ARG A 488 15.21 30.42 7.28
C ARG A 488 13.68 30.49 7.20
N ASN A 489 13.08 31.45 7.89
CA ASN A 489 11.63 31.59 8.12
C ASN A 489 10.73 31.32 6.91
N GLU A 490 11.02 31.88 5.73
CA GLU A 490 10.19 31.66 4.53
C GLU A 490 10.25 30.21 4.02
N ARG A 491 11.45 29.62 4.00
CA ARG A 491 11.64 28.22 3.60
C ARG A 491 11.05 27.28 4.66
N LEU A 492 11.15 27.63 5.95
CA LEU A 492 10.51 26.91 7.03
C LEU A 492 8.98 26.94 6.91
N ASP A 493 8.37 28.08 6.55
CA ASP A 493 6.91 28.15 6.36
C ASP A 493 6.46 27.26 5.20
N ARG A 494 7.25 27.20 4.12
CA ARG A 494 6.99 26.29 2.99
C ARG A 494 7.14 24.82 3.38
N LEU A 495 8.18 24.46 4.14
CA LEU A 495 8.33 23.10 4.66
C LEU A 495 7.15 22.71 5.54
N ALA A 496 6.73 23.59 6.43
CA ALA A 496 5.58 23.36 7.30
C ALA A 496 4.27 23.23 6.51
N GLN A 497 4.10 24.01 5.45
CA GLN A 497 2.95 23.87 4.55
C GLN A 497 2.93 22.51 3.83
N LEU A 498 4.09 22.05 3.35
CA LEU A 498 4.22 20.74 2.69
C LEU A 498 4.03 19.61 3.70
N GLU A 499 4.54 19.76 4.92
CA GLU A 499 4.32 18.79 6.00
C GLU A 499 2.85 18.69 6.39
N HIS A 500 2.14 19.81 6.48
CA HIS A 500 0.70 19.80 6.70
C HIS A 500 -0.04 19.04 5.60
N ARG A 501 0.36 19.23 4.34
CA ARG A 501 -0.22 18.49 3.21
C ARG A 501 0.07 17.00 3.31
N ARG A 502 1.31 16.61 3.57
CA ARG A 502 1.71 15.20 3.75
C ARG A 502 0.92 14.56 4.89
N TRP A 503 0.84 15.22 6.04
CA TRP A 503 0.06 14.77 7.19
C TRP A 503 -1.43 14.64 6.83
N ALA A 504 -2.01 15.64 6.15
CA ALA A 504 -3.41 15.62 5.74
C ALA A 504 -3.72 14.46 4.78
N MET A 505 -2.82 14.20 3.83
CA MET A 505 -2.87 13.06 2.93
C MET A 505 -2.82 11.75 3.70
N ALA A 506 -1.90 11.60 4.66
CA ALA A 506 -1.83 10.42 5.52
C ALA A 506 -3.11 10.23 6.36
N GLN A 507 -3.65 11.28 6.96
CA GLN A 507 -4.91 11.20 7.72
C GLN A 507 -6.03 10.68 6.83
N ALA A 508 -6.24 11.29 5.66
CA ALA A 508 -7.36 10.92 4.81
C ALA A 508 -7.19 9.54 4.14
N ALA A 509 -5.96 9.12 3.79
CA ALA A 509 -5.70 7.75 3.34
C ALA A 509 -6.21 6.72 4.36
N ASN A 510 -6.04 7.03 5.64
CA ASN A 510 -6.41 6.19 6.78
C ASN A 510 -7.79 6.56 7.35
N GLY A 511 -8.68 7.07 6.50
CA GLY A 511 -10.08 7.38 6.83
C GLY A 511 -10.33 8.48 7.82
N ARG A 512 -9.31 9.29 8.13
CA ARG A 512 -9.44 10.46 8.99
C ARG A 512 -9.70 11.73 8.20
N ASP A 513 -10.55 11.59 7.20
CA ASP A 513 -10.78 12.55 6.13
C ASP A 513 -11.85 13.62 6.46
N LYS A 514 -12.45 13.50 7.65
CA LYS A 514 -13.29 14.50 8.34
C LYS A 514 -12.54 15.27 9.42
N HIS A 515 -11.26 14.97 9.63
CA HIS A 515 -10.49 15.55 10.70
C HIS A 515 -10.49 17.08 10.65
N VAL A 516 -10.78 17.73 11.78
CA VAL A 516 -11.04 19.18 11.91
C VAL A 516 -9.90 20.10 11.45
N TYR A 517 -8.69 19.55 11.29
CA TYR A 517 -7.50 20.26 10.80
C TYR A 517 -7.19 19.99 9.33
N LEU A 518 -8.00 19.22 8.59
CA LEU A 518 -7.93 19.11 7.13
C LEU A 518 -8.46 20.37 6.45
N LYS A 519 -7.78 21.48 6.72
CA LYS A 519 -8.08 22.82 6.25
C LYS A 519 -6.92 23.34 5.38
N PRO A 520 -7.20 24.28 4.47
CA PRO A 520 -6.15 24.99 3.75
C PRO A 520 -5.15 25.63 4.71
N TRP A 521 -3.87 25.66 4.32
CA TRP A 521 -2.78 26.25 5.13
C TRP A 521 -3.15 27.64 5.68
N ARG A 522 -3.79 28.49 4.86
CA ARG A 522 -4.19 29.85 5.26
C ARG A 522 -5.16 29.89 6.44
N GLN A 523 -5.91 28.82 6.70
CA GLN A 523 -6.97 28.74 7.70
C GLN A 523 -6.56 28.02 9.00
N LEU A 524 -5.33 27.53 9.11
CA LEU A 524 -4.88 26.73 10.26
C LEU A 524 -4.61 27.52 11.55
N GLY A 525 -4.53 28.85 11.48
CA GLY A 525 -4.24 29.69 12.65
C GLY A 525 -2.98 29.23 13.42
N ALA A 526 -3.11 29.01 14.73
CA ALA A 526 -2.01 28.59 15.60
C ALA A 526 -1.53 27.14 15.36
N ALA A 527 -2.31 26.29 14.68
CA ALA A 527 -1.93 24.90 14.42
C ALA A 527 -0.68 24.79 13.54
N LYS A 528 -0.41 25.80 12.69
CA LYS A 528 0.82 25.90 11.87
C LYS A 528 2.11 25.76 12.67
N ASN A 529 2.09 26.13 13.96
CA ASN A 529 3.26 26.04 14.81
C ASN A 529 3.65 24.59 15.09
N ASN A 530 2.69 23.66 15.05
CA ASN A 530 2.98 22.23 15.13
C ASN A 530 3.78 21.78 13.90
N ASP A 531 3.32 22.11 12.69
CA ASP A 531 4.00 21.71 11.45
C ASP A 531 5.39 22.35 11.31
N ARG A 532 5.56 23.59 11.76
CA ARG A 532 6.88 24.25 11.82
C ARG A 532 7.81 23.56 12.82
N ALA A 533 7.31 23.22 14.01
CA ALA A 533 8.09 22.52 15.02
C ALA A 533 8.48 21.11 14.56
N ILE A 534 7.56 20.38 13.92
CA ILE A 534 7.80 19.07 13.32
C ILE A 534 8.86 19.19 12.21
N SER A 535 8.75 20.17 11.30
CA SER A 535 9.74 20.38 10.24
C SER A 535 11.15 20.63 10.78
N LEU A 536 11.28 21.45 11.83
CA LEU A 536 12.58 21.66 12.50
C LEU A 536 13.06 20.41 13.23
N ALA A 537 12.16 19.66 13.87
CA ALA A 537 12.50 18.44 14.59
C ALA A 537 13.00 17.35 13.63
N VAL A 538 12.39 17.21 12.45
CA VAL A 538 12.85 16.31 11.39
C VAL A 538 14.26 16.68 10.95
N ILE A 539 14.53 17.96 10.66
CA ILE A 539 15.89 18.41 10.28
C ILE A 539 16.90 18.09 11.39
N ALA A 540 16.56 18.38 12.64
CA ALA A 540 17.43 18.09 13.79
C ALA A 540 17.66 16.59 14.00
N ALA A 541 16.62 15.76 13.79
CA ALA A 541 16.69 14.31 13.93
C ALA A 541 17.58 13.69 12.84
N LEU A 542 17.44 14.13 11.58
CA LEU A 542 18.33 13.74 10.48
C LEU A 542 19.80 14.09 10.81
N GLY A 543 20.04 15.28 11.36
CA GLY A 543 21.38 15.70 11.78
C GLY A 543 22.02 14.78 12.83
N LYS A 544 21.24 14.16 13.71
CA LYS A 544 21.76 13.22 14.73
C LYS A 544 22.33 11.93 14.16
N VAL A 545 21.85 11.52 12.98
CA VAL A 545 22.37 10.35 12.24
C VAL A 545 23.33 10.77 11.12
N GLY A 546 23.90 11.98 11.23
CA GLY A 546 24.88 12.53 10.31
C GLY A 546 24.31 12.93 8.95
N ILE A 547 23.00 13.09 8.81
CA ILE A 547 22.38 13.52 7.56
C ILE A 547 22.20 15.04 7.59
N VAL A 548 22.84 15.71 6.66
CA VAL A 548 22.67 17.15 6.42
C VAL A 548 21.80 17.40 5.21
N LEU A 549 21.03 18.49 5.26
CA LEU A 549 20.31 18.96 4.06
C LEU A 549 21.26 19.84 3.27
N ARG A 550 21.43 19.57 1.98
CA ARG A 550 22.16 20.45 1.05
C ARG A 550 21.19 21.24 0.20
N ASP A 551 21.50 22.51 -0.04
CA ASP A 551 20.74 23.34 -0.95
C ASP A 551 21.28 23.16 -2.37
N ASN A 552 20.67 22.22 -3.10
CA ASN A 552 21.02 21.94 -4.48
C ASN A 552 20.21 22.82 -5.43
N SER A 553 19.83 24.04 -5.01
CA SER A 553 19.13 25.02 -5.84
C SER A 553 20.02 25.58 -6.96
N THR A 554 20.54 24.73 -7.83
CA THR A 554 20.32 24.94 -9.24
C THR A 554 18.88 24.52 -9.50
N GLU A 555 17.98 25.48 -9.73
CA GLU A 555 16.62 25.22 -10.20
C GLU A 555 16.65 24.14 -11.31
N PRO A 556 15.65 23.24 -11.39
CA PRO A 556 15.57 22.27 -12.49
C PRO A 556 15.81 23.02 -13.81
N ARG A 557 16.87 22.67 -14.55
CA ARG A 557 17.13 23.25 -15.87
C ARG A 557 15.95 22.89 -16.76
N GLY A 558 15.04 23.84 -16.94
CA GLY A 558 13.70 23.67 -17.51
C GLY A 558 12.67 24.61 -16.87
N CYS A 559 12.86 24.98 -15.59
CA CYS A 559 12.16 26.10 -14.95
C CYS A 559 13.09 27.32 -14.88
N SER A 560 13.30 27.99 -16.01
CA SER A 560 13.84 29.36 -16.00
C SER A 560 12.78 30.33 -15.45
N PHE A 561 12.57 30.35 -14.14
CA PHE A 561 11.70 31.33 -13.48
C PHE A 561 12.33 31.85 -12.18
N LEU A 562 13.53 32.44 -12.33
CA LEU A 562 14.09 33.32 -11.32
C LEU A 562 13.13 34.49 -11.07
N LEU A 563 12.64 34.58 -9.83
CA LEU A 563 13.06 35.59 -8.84
C LEU A 563 13.68 36.90 -9.37
N ARG A 564 13.08 37.52 -10.39
CA ARG A 564 13.37 38.89 -10.79
C ARG A 564 12.12 39.76 -10.66
N LYS A 565 12.16 40.55 -9.57
CA LYS A 565 11.59 41.90 -9.38
C LYS A 565 10.10 42.06 -9.02
N LYS A 566 9.96 42.72 -7.86
CA LYS A 566 8.96 43.73 -7.44
C LYS A 566 7.62 43.25 -6.89
N TYR A 567 7.57 43.12 -5.57
CA TYR A 567 6.49 43.74 -4.80
C TYR A 567 7.07 44.98 -4.11
N ARG A 568 6.68 46.14 -4.63
CA ARG A 568 6.53 47.36 -3.83
C ARG A 568 5.10 47.35 -3.31
#